data_AF-A0A1S3J2B1-F1
#
_entry.id   AF-A0A1S3J2B1-F1
#
_cell.length_a   1.000
_cell.length_b   1.000
_cell.length_c   1.000
_cell.angle_alpha   90.00
_cell.angle_beta   90.00
_cell.angle_gamma   90.00
#
_symmetry.space_group_name_H-M   'P 1'
#
loop_
_entity.id
_entity.type
_entity.pdbx_description
1 polymer ?
#
loop_
_entity_poly.entity_id
_entity_poly.type
_entity_poly.pdbx_seq_one_letter_code
_entity_poly.pdbx_strand_id
1 'polypeptide(L)'
;MEEATLCGMLGYRQFFRYHWLENILSWQRRSGCFGDDAIDSKFIAPKGKSMDEEFKRTVSKREERVLSDRCLAHKTTVALGALTQYMRYLLLAMEKQLQTI
;
A
#
# COMPACT_ATOMS: atom_id res chain seq x y z
N MET A 1 -1.78 -5.84 -2.95
CA MET A 1 -2.07 -4.49 -3.48
C MET A 1 -1.42 -4.27 -4.84
N GLU A 2 -0.15 -4.64 -5.00
CA GLU A 2 0.59 -4.47 -6.27
C GLU A 2 -0.12 -5.12 -7.46
N GLU A 3 -0.44 -6.41 -7.37
CA GLU A 3 -1.18 -7.12 -8.42
C GLU A 3 -2.54 -6.48 -8.74
N ALA A 4 -3.31 -6.10 -7.70
CA ALA A 4 -4.60 -5.44 -7.88
C ALA A 4 -4.46 -4.07 -8.59
N THR A 5 -3.34 -3.37 -8.40
CA THR A 5 -3.04 -2.13 -9.10
C THR A 5 -2.70 -2.41 -10.56
N LEU A 6 -1.68 -3.24 -10.80
CA LEU A 6 -1.15 -3.53 -12.14
C LEU A 6 -2.18 -4.25 -13.01
N CYS A 7 -2.71 -5.38 -12.54
CA CYS A 7 -3.71 -6.13 -13.28
C CYS A 7 -5.04 -5.37 -13.39
N GLY A 8 -5.39 -4.58 -12.36
CA GLY A 8 -6.55 -3.71 -12.41
C GLY A 8 -6.48 -2.69 -13.55
N MET A 9 -5.32 -2.07 -13.75
CA MET A 9 -5.06 -1.17 -14.88
C MET A 9 -5.15 -1.90 -16.23
N LEU A 10 -4.73 -3.16 -16.29
CA LEU A 10 -4.86 -4.02 -17.49
C LEU A 10 -6.29 -4.53 -17.74
N GLY A 11 -7.25 -4.24 -16.84
CA GLY A 11 -8.67 -4.60 -17.01
C GLY A 11 -9.09 -5.92 -16.36
N TYR A 12 -8.21 -6.57 -15.61
CA TYR A 12 -8.52 -7.80 -14.88
C TYR A 12 -9.40 -7.51 -13.66
N ARG A 13 -10.70 -7.78 -13.79
CA ARG A 13 -11.70 -7.47 -12.75
C ARG A 13 -11.71 -8.43 -11.57
N GLN A 14 -11.08 -9.61 -11.69
CA GLN A 14 -11.05 -10.62 -10.63
C GLN A 14 -10.35 -10.15 -9.35
N PHE A 15 -9.58 -9.07 -9.43
CA PHE A 15 -8.90 -8.44 -8.28
C PHE A 15 -9.81 -7.48 -7.50
N PHE A 16 -10.99 -7.12 -8.01
CA PHE A 16 -11.94 -6.23 -7.36
C PHE A 16 -13.02 -6.99 -6.58
N ARG A 17 -12.59 -8.00 -5.80
CA ARG A 17 -13.47 -8.73 -4.89
C ARG A 17 -13.58 -7.96 -3.57
N TYR A 18 -14.78 -7.94 -2.97
CA TYR A 18 -15.05 -7.20 -1.73
C TYR A 18 -14.06 -7.55 -0.61
N HIS A 19 -13.82 -8.85 -0.34
CA HIS A 19 -12.87 -9.27 0.69
C HIS A 19 -11.44 -8.73 0.47
N TRP A 20 -11.02 -8.54 -0.79
CA TRP A 20 -9.72 -7.95 -1.09
C TRP A 20 -9.70 -6.46 -0.77
N LEU A 21 -10.78 -5.73 -1.05
CA LEU A 21 -10.93 -4.33 -0.64
C LEU A 21 -10.88 -4.20 0.88
N GLU A 22 -11.60 -5.05 1.62
CA GLU A 22 -11.57 -5.05 3.08
C GLU A 22 -10.16 -5.25 3.62
N ASN A 23 -9.42 -6.23 3.08
CA ASN A 23 -8.03 -6.46 3.49
C ASN A 23 -7.13 -5.26 3.20
N ILE A 24 -7.29 -4.62 2.04
CA ILE A 24 -6.55 -3.39 1.70
C ILE A 24 -6.86 -2.31 2.73
N LEU A 25 -8.14 -2.00 2.96
CA LEU A 25 -8.55 -0.95 3.90
C LEU A 25 -8.15 -1.26 5.35
N SER A 26 -8.06 -2.54 5.73
CA SER A 26 -7.59 -2.93 7.07
C SER A 26 -6.14 -2.52 7.36
N TRP A 27 -5.32 -2.32 6.31
CA TRP A 27 -3.94 -1.83 6.43
C TRP A 27 -3.84 -0.30 6.39
N GLN A 28 -4.96 0.39 6.17
CA GLN A 28 -5.01 1.84 6.15
C GLN A 28 -5.01 2.39 7.58
N ARG A 29 -4.13 3.36 7.84
CA ARG A 29 -4.11 4.08 9.12
C ARG A 29 -5.21 5.15 9.15
N ARG A 30 -5.51 5.67 10.34
CA ARG A 30 -6.47 6.79 10.49
C ARG A 30 -6.09 8.04 9.69
N SER A 31 -4.81 8.26 9.42
CA SER A 31 -4.32 9.35 8.55
C SER A 31 -4.60 9.12 7.06
N GLY A 32 -5.04 7.92 6.67
CA GLY A 32 -5.31 7.53 5.29
C GLY A 32 -4.12 6.88 4.56
N CYS A 33 -2.92 6.94 5.14
CA CYS A 33 -1.72 6.30 4.59
C CYS A 33 -1.67 4.80 4.90
N PHE A 34 -0.64 4.11 4.39
CA PHE A 34 -0.42 2.69 4.64
C PHE A 34 0.97 2.45 5.26
N GLY A 35 1.02 1.61 6.28
CA GLY A 35 2.27 1.24 6.97
C GLY A 35 2.20 -0.19 7.52
N ASP A 36 3.23 -0.62 8.23
CA ASP A 36 3.33 -1.93 8.86
C ASP A 36 3.63 -1.80 10.36
N ASP A 37 3.05 -2.69 11.18
CA ASP A 37 3.25 -2.71 12.64
C ASP A 37 4.72 -2.99 13.03
N ALA A 38 5.46 -3.68 12.16
CA ALA A 38 6.90 -3.92 12.31
C ALA A 38 7.70 -2.61 12.29
N ILE A 39 7.26 -1.60 11.52
CA ILE A 39 7.90 -0.29 11.49
C ILE A 39 7.62 0.44 12.80
N ASP A 40 6.36 0.45 13.26
CA ASP A 40 6.01 1.07 14.55
C ASP A 40 6.82 0.49 15.71
N SER A 41 7.02 -0.83 15.72
CA SER A 41 7.79 -1.54 16.74
C SER A 41 9.26 -1.11 16.77
N LYS A 42 9.89 -0.84 15.61
CA LYS A 42 11.27 -0.32 15.52
C LYS A 42 11.41 1.09 16.09
N PHE A 43 10.36 1.92 16.03
CA PHE A 43 10.37 3.27 16.60
C PHE A 43 10.05 3.29 18.10
N ILE A 44 9.40 2.26 18.63
CA ILE A 44 9.04 2.14 20.05
C ILE A 44 10.17 1.45 20.85
N ALA A 45 10.92 0.55 20.22
CA ALA A 45 12.07 -0.08 20.88
C ALA A 45 13.11 0.97 21.31
N PRO A 46 13.60 0.93 22.57
CA PRO A 46 14.67 1.83 23.00
C PRO A 46 15.89 1.65 22.10
N LYS A 47 16.46 2.76 21.61
CA LYS A 47 17.73 2.76 20.87
C LYS A 47 18.84 2.21 21.77
N GLY A 48 19.07 0.90 21.73
CA GLY A 48 20.29 0.29 22.25
C GLY A 48 21.47 0.84 21.44
N LYS A 49 22.42 1.50 22.11
CA LYS A 49 23.69 1.90 21.50
C LYS A 49 24.67 0.73 21.57
N SER A 50 25.24 0.36 20.42
CA SER A 50 26.65 -0.01 20.15
C SER A 50 26.69 -0.95 18.94
N MET A 51 27.31 -0.57 17.83
CA MET A 51 28.71 -0.88 17.40
C MET A 51 28.52 -1.71 16.12
N ASP A 52 28.96 -1.36 14.91
CA ASP A 52 30.27 -0.84 14.52
C ASP A 52 30.16 0.08 13.29
N GLU A 53 30.82 1.23 13.34
CA GLU A 53 31.23 2.01 12.17
C GLU A 53 32.44 1.32 11.52
N GLU A 54 32.27 0.14 10.93
CA GLU A 54 33.31 -0.37 10.05
C GLU A 54 32.73 -1.29 8.99
N PHE A 55 33.10 -0.99 7.74
CA PHE A 55 32.81 -1.79 6.55
C PHE A 55 31.39 -1.67 5.97
N LYS A 56 31.21 -0.77 4.99
CA LYS A 56 30.84 -1.14 3.60
C LYS A 56 30.59 0.07 2.71
N ARG A 57 31.47 0.30 1.73
CA ARG A 57 31.10 0.94 0.45
C ARG A 57 30.23 -0.03 -0.35
N THR A 58 29.06 -0.38 0.17
CA THR A 58 28.10 -1.25 -0.50
C THR A 58 26.93 -0.39 -0.88
N VAL A 59 26.58 -0.38 -2.16
CA VAL A 59 25.29 0.12 -2.64
C VAL A 59 24.23 -0.38 -1.66
N SER A 60 23.64 0.51 -0.86
CA SER A 60 22.58 0.11 0.04
C SER A 60 21.46 -0.44 -0.81
N LYS A 61 20.97 -1.64 -0.49
CA LYS A 61 19.77 -2.15 -1.14
C LYS A 61 18.69 -1.08 -0.96
N ARG A 62 18.03 -0.68 -2.05
CA ARG A 62 16.94 0.31 -1.95
C ARG A 62 15.87 -0.28 -1.05
N GLU A 63 15.75 0.29 0.14
CA GLU A 63 14.71 -0.05 1.09
C GLU A 63 13.47 0.82 0.85
N GLU A 64 12.34 0.33 1.35
CA GLU A 64 11.10 1.10 1.39
C GLU A 64 11.33 2.41 2.17
N ARG A 65 10.77 3.51 1.66
CA ARG A 65 10.94 4.82 2.29
C ARG A 65 9.87 5.01 3.37
N VAL A 66 10.32 5.20 4.61
CA VAL A 66 9.45 5.59 5.73
C VAL A 66 9.20 7.10 5.70
N LEU A 67 7.93 7.50 5.77
CA LEU A 67 7.46 8.88 5.84
C LEU A 67 7.40 9.38 7.29
N SER A 68 7.21 10.69 7.49
CA SER A 68 7.20 11.32 8.83
C SER A 68 6.11 10.79 9.76
N ASP A 69 5.01 10.32 9.19
CA ASP A 69 3.86 9.71 9.87
C ASP A 69 3.98 8.18 10.04
N ARG A 70 5.20 7.65 9.86
CA ARG A 70 5.55 6.21 9.93
C ARG A 70 4.86 5.36 8.86
N CYS A 71 4.39 6.01 7.80
CA CYS A 71 3.83 5.34 6.66
C CYS A 71 4.93 4.91 5.70
N LEU A 72 4.63 3.93 4.87
CA LEU A 72 5.54 3.41 3.86
C LEU A 72 5.15 4.00 2.52
N ALA A 73 6.10 4.65 1.85
CA ALA A 73 5.84 5.40 0.63
C ALA A 73 5.30 4.48 -0.49
N HIS A 74 6.03 3.41 -0.82
CA HIS A 74 5.62 2.50 -1.88
C HIS A 74 4.36 1.71 -1.49
N LYS A 75 4.23 1.22 -0.25
CA LYS A 75 2.96 0.62 0.25
C LYS A 75 1.77 1.56 0.05
N THR A 76 1.91 2.84 0.39
CA THR A 76 0.86 3.85 0.22
C THR A 76 0.54 4.10 -1.25
N THR A 77 1.55 4.20 -2.11
CA THR A 77 1.38 4.37 -3.56
C THR A 77 0.62 3.20 -4.19
N VAL A 78 1.00 1.96 -3.88
CA VAL A 78 0.34 0.78 -4.45
C VAL A 78 -1.06 0.57 -3.87
N ALA A 79 -1.30 0.95 -2.61
CA ALA A 79 -2.64 0.93 -2.04
C ALA A 79 -3.56 1.92 -2.75
N LEU A 80 -3.09 3.16 -2.95
CA LEU A 80 -3.82 4.19 -3.68
C LEU A 80 -4.13 3.75 -5.12
N GLY A 81 -3.16 3.13 -5.79
CA GLY A 81 -3.34 2.55 -7.11
C GLY A 81 -4.46 1.50 -7.15
N ALA A 82 -4.43 0.54 -6.23
CA ALA A 82 -5.45 -0.52 -6.14
C ALA A 82 -6.85 0.05 -5.84
N LEU A 83 -6.96 0.98 -4.89
CA LEU A 83 -8.21 1.64 -4.53
C LEU A 83 -8.79 2.46 -5.70
N THR A 84 -7.93 3.16 -6.44
CA THR A 84 -8.33 3.91 -7.63
C THR A 84 -8.91 2.99 -8.70
N GLN A 85 -8.28 1.84 -8.93
CA GLN A 85 -8.79 0.86 -9.89
C GLN A 85 -10.11 0.23 -9.42
N TYR A 86 -10.26 -0.02 -8.12
CA TYR A 86 -11.53 -0.50 -7.55
C TYR A 86 -12.65 0.54 -7.74
N MET A 87 -12.38 1.82 -7.45
CA MET A 87 -13.32 2.91 -7.69
C MET A 87 -13.73 3.00 -9.16
N ARG A 88 -12.76 2.93 -10.08
CA ARG A 88 -13.03 2.90 -11.52
C ARG A 88 -13.93 1.72 -11.91
N TYR A 89 -13.67 0.54 -11.36
CA TYR A 89 -14.51 -0.64 -11.59
C TYR A 89 -15.96 -0.42 -11.13
N LEU A 90 -16.17 0.17 -9.96
CA LEU A 90 -17.51 0.50 -9.45
C LEU A 90 -18.24 1.51 -10.35
N LEU A 91 -17.57 2.61 -10.72
CA LEU A 91 -18.15 3.64 -11.58
C LEU A 91 -18.61 3.07 -12.93
N LEU A 92 -17.78 2.23 -13.56
CA LEU A 92 -18.13 1.58 -14.83
C LEU A 92 -19.25 0.55 -14.67
N ALA A 93 -19.37 -0.11 -13.51
CA ALA A 93 -20.47 -1.02 -13.24
C ALA A 93 -21.79 -0.25 -13.07
N MET A 94 -21.76 0.87 -12.37
CA MET A 94 -22.93 1.74 -12.15
C MET A 94 -23.40 2.39 -13.45
N GLU A 95 -22.50 2.89 -14.28
CA GLU A 95 -22.84 3.48 -15.59
C GLU A 95 -23.60 2.48 -16.48
N LYS A 96 -23.14 1.22 -16.52
CA LYS A 96 -23.82 0.16 -17.26
C LYS A 96 -25.25 -0.09 -16.76
N GLN A 97 -25.46 -0.07 -15.44
CA GLN A 97 -26.80 -0.24 -14.87
C GLN A 97 -27.74 0.91 -15.23
N LEU A 98 -27.23 2.15 -15.29
CA LEU A 98 -28.01 3.31 -15.72
C LEU A 98 -28.42 3.23 -17.21
N GLN A 99 -27.61 2.61 -18.07
CA GLN A 99 -27.91 2.43 -19.50
C GLN A 99 -28.86 1.27 -19.80
N THR A 100 -29.18 0.43 -18.81
CA THR A 100 -30.08 -0.74 -19.00
C THR A 100 -31.52 -0.49 -18.56
N ILE A 101 -31.81 0.70 -18.03
CA ILE A 101 -33.15 1.18 -17.64
C ILE A 101 -33.67 2.08 -18.75
#